data_AF-A0AAV9E0R5-F1
#
_entry.id   AF-A0AAV9E0R5-F1
#
_cell.length_a   1.000
_cell.length_b   1.000
_cell.length_c   1.000
_cell.angle_alpha   90.00
_cell.angle_beta   90.00
_cell.angle_gamma   90.00
#
_symmetry.space_group_name_H-M   'P 1'
#
loop_
_entity.id
_entity.type
_entity.pdbx_description
1 polymer ?
#
loop_
_entity_poly.entity_id
_entity_poly.type
_entity_poly.pdbx_seq_one_letter_code
_entity_poly.pdbx_strand_id
1 'polypeptide(L)'
;MGDLITGSARNSNLKKSFKLTIRCLYGACSIEEFNKAFPTFGPAERERLRRLFLQEEFESICQETQVGSALANLEQLVEEQNLDILPADKTKLQDIKGELLREKKEEIQFLKGQLQEVAEQNTSMKSRIEGLKTQDFPATTNAIKKLKRCNTDVYESLCH
;
A
#
# COMPACT_ATOMS: atom_id res chain seq x y z
N MET A 1 -40.55 -8.83 7.25
CA MET A 1 -40.64 -7.83 8.32
C MET A 1 -39.67 -6.74 7.92
N GLY A 2 -40.16 -5.65 7.33
CA GLY A 2 -39.31 -4.59 6.77
C GLY A 2 -38.81 -3.73 7.90
N ASP A 3 -37.50 -3.71 8.11
CA ASP A 3 -36.90 -2.90 9.16
C ASP A 3 -37.24 -1.43 8.92
N LEU A 4 -37.92 -0.89 9.94
CA LEU A 4 -38.27 0.50 10.05
C LEU A 4 -36.96 1.28 10.10
N ILE A 5 -36.61 1.96 9.01
CA ILE A 5 -35.53 2.94 8.98
C ILE A 5 -35.88 4.01 10.02
N THR A 6 -35.39 3.83 11.24
CA THR A 6 -35.30 4.89 12.24
C THR A 6 -34.51 6.01 11.56
N GLY A 7 -35.17 7.11 11.24
CA GLY A 7 -34.62 8.12 10.33
C GLY A 7 -33.24 8.59 10.77
N SER A 8 -32.23 8.37 9.93
CA SER A 8 -30.87 8.87 10.08
C SER A 8 -30.84 10.30 10.63
N ALA A 9 -30.00 10.57 11.65
CA ALA A 9 -29.88 11.90 12.23
C ALA A 9 -29.43 12.90 11.16
N ARG A 10 -28.57 12.46 10.24
CA ARG A 10 -28.13 13.24 9.07
C ARG A 10 -29.29 13.60 8.14
N ASN A 11 -30.15 12.63 7.80
CA ASN A 11 -31.35 12.90 7.00
C ASN A 11 -32.33 13.85 7.73
N SER A 12 -32.52 13.65 9.04
CA SER A 12 -33.35 14.54 9.86
C SER A 12 -32.82 15.98 9.87
N ASN A 13 -31.50 16.15 9.93
CA ASN A 13 -30.84 17.44 9.92
C ASN A 13 -30.94 18.10 8.54
N LEU A 14 -30.79 17.34 7.46
CA LEU A 14 -31.01 17.83 6.10
C LEU A 14 -32.42 18.42 5.95
N LYS A 15 -33.45 17.67 6.36
CA LYS A 15 -34.86 18.13 6.30
C LYS A 15 -35.10 19.36 7.17
N LYS A 16 -34.49 19.43 8.37
CA LYS A 16 -34.58 20.60 9.26
C LYS A 16 -33.92 21.83 8.64
N SER A 17 -32.69 21.70 8.13
CA SER A 17 -31.95 22.78 7.48
C SER A 17 -32.71 23.33 6.28
N PHE A 18 -33.25 22.46 5.43
CA PHE A 18 -34.07 22.88 4.30
C PHE A 18 -35.30 23.68 4.76
N LYS A 19 -36.07 23.17 5.75
CA LYS A 19 -37.23 23.90 6.32
C LYS A 19 -36.85 25.26 6.89
N LEU A 20 -35.68 25.38 7.52
CA LEU A 20 -35.17 26.65 8.04
C LEU A 20 -34.87 27.62 6.89
N THR A 21 -34.17 27.19 5.84
CA THR A 21 -33.89 28.00 4.66
C THR A 21 -35.17 28.50 4.01
N ILE A 22 -36.16 27.63 3.81
CA ILE A 22 -37.46 28.00 3.26
C ILE A 22 -38.17 29.04 4.14
N ARG A 23 -38.15 28.87 5.46
CA ARG A 23 -38.71 29.85 6.40
C ARG A 23 -38.01 31.20 6.30
N CYS A 24 -36.69 31.22 6.17
CA CYS A 24 -35.91 32.44 5.99
C CYS A 24 -36.26 33.14 4.66
N LEU A 25 -36.37 32.38 3.57
CA LEU A 25 -36.81 32.91 2.27
C LEU A 25 -38.22 33.50 2.35
N TYR A 26 -39.12 32.86 3.09
CA TYR A 26 -40.46 33.41 3.36
C TYR A 26 -40.47 34.66 4.23
N GLY A 27 -39.52 34.78 5.16
CA GLY A 27 -39.37 35.99 5.96
C GLY A 27 -38.80 37.15 5.14
N ALA A 28 -37.98 36.84 4.14
CA ALA A 28 -37.35 37.84 3.28
C ALA A 28 -38.28 38.35 2.16
N CYS A 29 -39.23 37.53 1.69
CA CYS A 29 -40.21 37.93 0.68
C CYS A 29 -41.56 38.25 1.34
N SER A 30 -41.96 39.53 1.33
CA SER A 30 -43.24 39.92 1.91
C SER A 30 -44.40 39.30 1.13
N ILE A 31 -45.53 39.07 1.82
CA ILE A 31 -46.73 38.58 1.14
C ILE A 31 -47.24 39.59 0.09
N GLU A 32 -46.98 40.89 0.28
CA GLU A 32 -47.33 41.92 -0.70
C GLU A 32 -46.44 41.84 -1.94
N GLU A 33 -45.14 41.64 -1.78
CA GLU A 33 -44.20 41.45 -2.90
C GLU A 33 -44.55 40.21 -3.72
N PHE A 34 -44.87 39.11 -3.04
CA PHE A 34 -45.32 37.88 -3.69
C PHE A 34 -46.64 38.10 -4.45
N ASN A 35 -47.61 38.78 -3.84
CA ASN A 35 -48.89 39.08 -4.50
C ASN A 35 -48.70 40.01 -5.71
N LYS A 36 -47.77 40.96 -5.62
CA LYS A 36 -47.42 41.88 -6.71
C LYS A 36 -46.69 41.18 -7.86
N ALA A 37 -45.87 40.16 -7.58
CA ALA A 37 -45.20 39.35 -8.59
C ALA A 37 -46.17 38.46 -9.38
N PHE A 38 -47.30 38.08 -8.77
CA PHE A 38 -48.30 37.18 -9.35
C PHE A 38 -49.71 37.79 -9.39
N PRO A 39 -49.91 38.96 -10.04
CA PRO A 39 -51.17 39.71 -9.95
C PRO A 39 -52.33 38.99 -10.65
N THR A 40 -52.03 38.19 -11.68
CA THR A 40 -52.98 37.46 -12.53
C THR A 40 -53.67 36.30 -11.82
N PHE A 41 -53.09 35.80 -10.72
CA PHE A 41 -53.61 34.65 -9.97
C PHE A 41 -54.57 35.11 -8.87
N GLY A 42 -55.59 34.31 -8.59
CA GLY A 42 -56.47 34.54 -7.45
C GLY A 42 -55.75 34.32 -6.10
N PRO A 43 -56.27 34.84 -4.97
CA PRO A 43 -55.66 34.65 -3.65
C PRO A 43 -55.40 33.17 -3.30
N ALA A 44 -56.34 32.29 -3.63
CA ALA A 44 -56.21 30.84 -3.37
C ALA A 44 -55.15 30.17 -4.27
N GLU A 45 -54.94 30.68 -5.49
CA GLU A 45 -53.94 30.17 -6.42
C GLU A 45 -52.55 30.64 -6.05
N ARG A 46 -52.40 31.91 -5.66
CA ARG A 46 -51.15 32.44 -5.11
C ARG A 46 -50.72 31.69 -3.87
N GLU A 47 -51.64 31.41 -2.96
CA GLU A 47 -51.36 30.65 -1.75
C GLU A 47 -50.97 29.19 -2.07
N ARG A 48 -51.60 28.57 -3.07
CA ARG A 48 -51.16 27.25 -3.58
C ARG A 48 -49.77 27.32 -4.20
N LEU A 49 -49.51 28.29 -5.09
CA LEU A 49 -48.21 28.49 -5.74
C LEU A 49 -47.09 28.70 -4.72
N ARG A 50 -47.37 29.50 -3.69
CA ARG A 50 -46.47 29.73 -2.55
C ARG A 50 -46.08 28.40 -1.90
N ARG A 51 -47.06 27.57 -1.52
CA ARG A 51 -46.81 26.24 -0.93
C ARG A 51 -46.09 25.27 -1.88
N LEU A 52 -46.47 25.28 -3.17
CA LEU A 52 -45.97 24.35 -4.18
C LEU A 52 -44.47 24.57 -4.45
N PHE A 53 -44.04 25.83 -4.51
CA PHE A 53 -42.69 26.21 -4.93
C PHE A 53 -41.56 25.65 -4.05
N LEU A 54 -41.85 25.17 -2.83
CA LEU A 54 -40.79 24.93 -1.84
C LEU A 54 -40.93 23.63 -1.03
N GLN A 55 -42.10 22.98 -0.94
CA GLN A 55 -42.28 21.87 0.00
C GLN A 55 -42.52 20.50 -0.65
N GLU A 56 -43.28 20.45 -1.74
CA GLU A 56 -43.62 19.16 -2.41
C GLU A 56 -42.48 18.66 -3.30
N GLU A 57 -41.80 19.56 -4.01
CA GLU A 57 -40.69 19.22 -4.91
C GLU A 57 -39.48 18.66 -4.15
N PHE A 58 -39.16 19.22 -2.96
CA PHE A 58 -38.04 18.77 -2.15
C PHE A 58 -38.19 17.32 -1.68
N GLU A 59 -39.37 16.95 -1.16
CA GLU A 59 -39.58 15.58 -0.67
C GLU A 59 -39.57 14.57 -1.85
N SER A 60 -40.14 14.95 -3.00
CA SER A 60 -40.07 14.15 -4.23
C SER A 60 -38.62 13.91 -4.67
N ILE A 61 -37.80 14.96 -4.71
CA ILE A 61 -36.38 14.86 -5.07
C ILE A 61 -35.62 13.99 -4.05
N CYS A 62 -35.88 14.13 -2.75
CA CYS A 62 -35.25 13.29 -1.73
C CYS A 62 -35.58 11.80 -1.90
N GLN A 63 -36.81 11.49 -2.33
CA GLN A 63 -37.24 10.12 -2.60
C GLN A 63 -36.60 9.58 -3.89
N GLU A 64 -36.66 10.34 -4.97
CA GLU A 64 -36.10 9.97 -6.28
C GLU A 64 -34.59 9.72 -6.20
N THR A 65 -33.87 10.61 -5.52
CA THR A 65 -32.41 10.51 -5.34
C THR A 65 -32.00 9.53 -4.25
N GLN A 66 -32.95 9.00 -3.48
CA GLN A 66 -32.71 8.11 -2.34
C GLN A 66 -31.72 8.68 -1.31
N VAL A 67 -31.63 10.02 -1.20
CA VAL A 67 -30.65 10.69 -0.32
C VAL A 67 -30.80 10.26 1.13
N GLY A 68 -32.01 9.93 1.57
CA GLY A 68 -32.27 9.43 2.92
C GLY A 68 -31.58 8.09 3.18
N SER A 69 -31.58 7.17 2.22
CA SER A 69 -30.89 5.88 2.33
C SER A 69 -29.37 6.07 2.25
N ALA A 70 -28.89 6.91 1.33
CA ALA A 70 -27.47 7.22 1.22
C ALA A 70 -26.89 7.81 2.52
N LEU A 71 -27.62 8.74 3.15
CA LEU A 71 -27.23 9.34 4.43
C LEU A 71 -27.29 8.35 5.60
N ALA A 72 -28.25 7.43 5.61
CA ALA A 72 -28.32 6.35 6.60
C ALA A 72 -27.13 5.39 6.48
N ASN A 73 -26.79 4.98 5.25
CA ASN A 73 -25.64 4.11 4.99
C ASN A 73 -24.33 4.78 5.39
N LEU A 74 -24.19 6.09 5.15
CA LEU A 74 -23.02 6.86 5.58
C LEU A 74 -22.92 6.98 7.11
N GLU A 75 -24.04 7.13 7.79
CA GLU A 75 -24.08 7.19 9.26
C GLU A 75 -23.65 5.84 9.86
N GLN A 76 -24.18 4.75 9.32
CA GLN A 76 -23.78 3.39 9.68
C GLN A 76 -22.28 3.14 9.41
N LEU A 77 -21.77 3.51 8.23
CA LEU A 77 -20.36 3.32 7.90
C LEU A 77 -19.42 4.09 8.84
N VAL A 78 -19.81 5.30 9.23
CA VAL A 78 -19.03 6.09 10.20
C VAL A 78 -19.08 5.47 11.59
N GLU A 79 -20.22 4.95 12.00
CA GLU A 79 -20.34 4.20 13.26
C GLU A 79 -19.48 2.93 13.24
N GLU A 80 -19.56 2.14 12.17
CA GLU A 80 -18.73 0.94 11.95
C GLU A 80 -17.24 1.28 12.00
N GLN A 81 -16.79 2.34 11.31
CA GLN A 81 -15.38 2.76 11.37
C GLN A 81 -14.93 3.23 12.76
N ASN A 82 -15.81 3.87 13.53
CA ASN A 82 -15.48 4.29 14.88
C ASN A 82 -15.45 3.12 15.87
N LEU A 83 -16.23 2.07 15.62
CA LEU A 83 -16.26 0.84 16.41
C LEU A 83 -15.13 -0.13 16.04
N ASP A 84 -14.63 -0.08 14.80
CA ASP A 84 -13.44 -0.81 14.37
C ASP A 84 -12.17 -0.12 14.89
N ILE A 85 -12.01 -0.17 16.22
CA ILE A 85 -10.85 0.38 16.96
C ILE A 85 -9.58 -0.44 16.70
N LEU A 86 -9.68 -1.60 16.04
CA LEU A 86 -8.51 -2.33 15.62
C LEU A 86 -7.90 -1.60 14.42
N PRO A 87 -6.65 -1.11 14.53
CA PRO A 87 -5.99 -0.51 13.40
C PRO A 87 -5.58 -1.67 12.47
N ALA A 88 -6.53 -2.20 11.71
CA ALA A 88 -6.33 -3.34 10.82
C ALA A 88 -5.15 -3.10 9.88
N ASP A 89 -4.94 -1.84 9.47
CA ASP A 89 -3.79 -1.42 8.68
C ASP A 89 -2.47 -1.42 9.47
N LYS A 90 -2.48 -1.05 10.75
CA LYS A 90 -1.27 -1.06 11.58
C LYS A 90 -0.84 -2.48 11.90
N THR A 91 -1.79 -3.38 12.18
CA THR A 91 -1.48 -4.80 12.45
C THR A 91 -0.97 -5.49 11.19
N LYS A 92 -1.66 -5.35 10.04
CA LYS A 92 -1.21 -5.91 8.76
C LYS A 92 0.17 -5.41 8.34
N LEU A 93 0.45 -4.12 8.52
CA LEU A 93 1.76 -3.55 8.20
C LEU A 93 2.88 -4.10 9.11
N GLN A 94 2.59 -4.31 10.39
CA GLN A 94 3.56 -4.92 11.32
C GLN A 94 3.81 -6.39 10.98
N ASP A 95 2.78 -7.14 10.57
CA ASP A 95 2.90 -8.54 10.18
C ASP A 95 3.76 -8.69 8.90
N ILE A 96 3.48 -7.89 7.87
CA ILE A 96 4.29 -7.85 6.62
C ILE A 96 5.74 -7.49 6.94
N LYS A 97 5.96 -6.51 7.82
CA LYS A 97 7.31 -6.11 8.25
C LYS A 97 8.02 -7.25 8.98
N GLY A 98 7.31 -7.99 9.85
CA GLY A 98 7.86 -9.12 10.58
C GLY A 98 8.30 -10.26 9.66
N GLU A 99 7.46 -10.60 8.69
CA GLU A 99 7.75 -11.62 7.68
C GLU A 99 8.95 -11.24 6.80
N LEU A 100 8.96 -10.02 6.27
CA LEU A 100 10.08 -9.52 5.45
C LEU A 100 11.41 -9.51 6.22
N LEU A 101 11.39 -9.12 7.50
CA LEU A 101 12.59 -9.14 8.35
C LEU A 101 13.11 -10.55 8.58
N ARG A 102 12.21 -11.52 8.78
CA ARG A 102 12.56 -12.93 8.94
C ARG A 102 13.22 -13.48 7.67
N GLU A 103 12.58 -13.30 6.51
CA GLU A 103 13.12 -13.75 5.23
C GLU A 103 14.50 -13.14 4.92
N LYS A 104 14.65 -11.82 5.15
CA LYS A 104 15.95 -11.15 4.94
C LYS A 104 17.03 -11.64 5.89
N LYS A 105 16.67 -11.97 7.13
CA LYS A 105 17.62 -12.55 8.10
C LYS A 105 18.07 -13.95 7.67
N GLU A 106 17.15 -14.78 7.21
CA GLU A 106 17.44 -16.12 6.69
C GLU A 106 18.33 -16.05 5.44
N GLU A 107 18.05 -15.13 4.51
CA GLU A 107 18.87 -14.89 3.32
C GLU A 107 20.30 -14.47 3.69
N ILE A 108 20.46 -13.53 4.64
CA ILE A 108 21.78 -13.12 5.12
C ILE A 108 22.55 -14.29 5.74
N GLN A 109 21.88 -15.12 6.55
CA GLN A 109 22.51 -16.29 7.16
C GLN A 109 22.97 -17.31 6.10
N PHE A 110 22.12 -17.58 5.11
CA PHE A 110 22.44 -18.46 4.00
C PHE A 110 23.64 -17.97 3.18
N LEU A 111 23.64 -16.69 2.78
CA LEU A 111 24.75 -16.10 2.02
C LEU A 111 26.06 -16.08 2.82
N LYS A 112 25.98 -15.82 4.13
CA LYS A 112 27.14 -15.89 5.02
C LYS A 112 27.72 -17.30 5.08
N GLY A 113 26.87 -18.33 5.12
CA GLY A 113 27.29 -19.74 5.08
C GLY A 113 28.03 -20.08 3.78
N GLN A 114 27.46 -19.72 2.63
CA GLN A 114 28.12 -19.95 1.34
C GLN A 114 29.46 -19.23 1.22
N LEU A 115 29.55 -17.98 1.71
CA LEU A 115 30.79 -17.22 1.66
C LEU A 115 31.89 -17.86 2.52
N GLN A 116 31.51 -18.41 3.68
CA GLN A 116 32.45 -19.12 4.54
C GLN A 116 32.96 -20.41 3.89
N GLU A 117 32.09 -21.19 3.27
CA GLU A 117 32.49 -22.41 2.56
C GLU A 117 33.50 -22.11 1.44
N VAL A 118 33.21 -21.08 0.62
CA VAL A 118 34.13 -20.64 -0.44
C VAL A 118 35.46 -20.15 0.13
N ALA A 119 35.45 -19.43 1.25
CA ALA A 119 36.67 -18.97 1.90
C ALA A 119 37.54 -20.12 2.43
N GLU A 120 36.92 -21.16 3.01
CA GLU A 120 37.60 -22.36 3.50
C GLU A 120 38.22 -23.16 2.33
N GLN A 121 37.46 -23.35 1.25
CA GLN A 121 37.94 -24.00 0.03
C GLN A 121 39.14 -23.24 -0.57
N ASN A 122 39.05 -21.92 -0.66
CA ASN A 122 40.12 -21.09 -1.23
C ASN A 122 41.40 -21.15 -0.37
N THR A 123 41.25 -21.13 0.97
CA THR A 123 42.37 -21.28 1.90
C THR A 123 43.05 -22.64 1.73
N SER A 124 42.28 -23.72 1.61
CA SER A 124 42.79 -25.07 1.35
C SER A 124 43.53 -25.17 0.02
N MET A 125 42.95 -24.62 -1.06
CA MET A 125 43.61 -24.58 -2.37
C MET A 125 44.92 -23.79 -2.33
N LYS A 126 44.94 -22.64 -1.65
CA LYS A 126 46.14 -21.82 -1.50
C LYS A 126 47.25 -22.56 -0.77
N SER A 127 46.92 -23.22 0.35
CA SER A 127 47.86 -24.07 1.09
C SER A 127 48.43 -25.19 0.21
N ARG A 128 47.59 -25.83 -0.61
CA ARG A 128 48.05 -26.87 -1.55
C ARG A 128 49.00 -26.32 -2.61
N ILE A 129 48.71 -25.14 -3.16
CA ILE A 129 49.60 -24.48 -4.14
C ILE A 129 50.95 -24.13 -3.50
N GLU A 130 50.95 -23.60 -2.28
CA GLU A 130 52.18 -23.26 -1.56
C GLU A 130 53.03 -24.49 -1.27
N GLY A 131 52.42 -25.61 -0.85
CA GLY A 131 53.13 -26.88 -0.65
C GLY A 131 53.75 -27.45 -1.93
N LEU A 132 53.07 -27.30 -3.07
CA LEU A 132 53.64 -27.71 -4.37
C LEU A 132 54.78 -26.80 -4.83
N LYS A 133 54.75 -25.50 -4.51
CA LYS A 133 55.84 -24.57 -4.84
C LYS A 133 57.12 -24.85 -4.06
N THR A 134 57.01 -25.32 -2.81
CA THR A 134 58.15 -25.64 -1.95
C THR A 134 58.65 -27.07 -2.14
N GLN A 135 57.97 -27.86 -2.97
CA GLN A 135 58.39 -29.21 -3.32
C GLN A 135 59.58 -29.15 -4.28
N ASP A 136 60.79 -29.11 -3.73
CA ASP A 136 62.00 -29.38 -4.51
C ASP A 136 61.95 -30.82 -5.02
N PHE A 137 62.29 -31.03 -6.30
CA PHE A 137 62.50 -32.36 -6.89
C PHE A 137 64.00 -32.66 -6.96
N PRO A 138 64.66 -33.02 -5.83
CA PRO A 138 66.10 -33.26 -5.79
C PRO A 138 66.50 -34.42 -6.70
N ALA A 139 65.61 -35.40 -6.92
CA ALA A 139 65.83 -36.49 -7.88
C ALA A 139 65.95 -35.98 -9.32
N THR A 140 65.07 -35.07 -9.73
CA THR A 140 65.06 -34.45 -11.06
C THR A 140 66.27 -33.54 -11.24
N THR A 141 66.60 -32.73 -10.23
CA THR A 141 67.78 -31.86 -10.22
C THR A 141 69.08 -32.67 -10.31
N ASN A 142 69.17 -33.79 -9.60
CA ASN A 142 70.34 -34.69 -9.64
C ASN A 142 70.45 -35.41 -10.99
N ALA A 143 69.34 -35.90 -11.55
CA ALA A 143 69.31 -36.52 -12.87
C ALA A 143 69.78 -35.54 -13.96
N ILE A 144 69.31 -34.29 -13.94
CA ILE A 144 69.75 -33.25 -14.87
C ILE A 144 71.25 -32.96 -14.71
N LYS A 145 71.76 -32.87 -13.48
CA LYS A 145 73.19 -32.67 -13.22
C LYS A 145 74.04 -33.82 -13.79
N LYS A 146 73.61 -35.07 -13.59
CA LYS A 146 74.29 -36.24 -14.15
C LYS A 146 74.26 -36.24 -15.67
N LEU A 147 73.12 -35.92 -16.28
CA LEU A 147 72.96 -35.90 -17.74
C LEU A 147 73.84 -34.81 -18.38
N LYS A 148 73.90 -33.62 -17.76
CA LYS A 148 74.83 -32.56 -18.17
C LYS A 148 76.28 -33.01 -18.10
N ARG A 149 76.67 -33.69 -17.02
CA ARG A 149 78.03 -34.22 -16.85
C ARG A 149 78.38 -35.25 -17.92
N CYS A 150 77.50 -36.23 -18.15
CA CYS A 150 77.71 -37.21 -19.22
C CYS A 150 77.84 -36.56 -20.61
N ASN A 151 77.06 -35.52 -20.90
CA ASN A 151 77.22 -34.79 -22.15
C ASN A 151 78.60 -34.12 -22.25
N THR A 152 79.07 -33.47 -21.18
CA THR A 152 80.42 -32.86 -21.17
C THR A 152 81.52 -33.91 -21.34
N ASP A 153 81.44 -35.02 -20.60
CA ASP A 153 82.42 -36.12 -20.66
C ASP A 153 82.49 -36.75 -22.07
N VAL A 154 81.34 -36.84 -22.76
CA VAL A 154 81.26 -37.31 -24.16
C VAL A 154 81.88 -36.30 -25.13
N TYR A 155 81.64 -35.00 -24.95
CA TYR A 155 82.25 -33.96 -25.78
C TYR A 155 83.78 -33.90 -25.61
N GLU A 156 84.29 -34.08 -24.38
CA GLU A 156 85.74 -34.11 -24.11
C GLU A 156 86.40 -35.39 -24.66
N SER A 157 85.70 -36.53 -24.65
CA SER A 157 86.20 -37.80 -25.22
C SER A 157 86.19 -37.83 -26.76
N LEU A 158 85.48 -36.92 -27.43
CA LEU A 158 85.44 -36.78 -28.89
C LEU A 158 86.49 -35.80 -29.44
N CYS A 159 87.11 -35.00 -28.56
CA CYS A 159 88.08 -33.95 -28.92
C CYS A 159 89.55 -34.33 -28.59
N HIS A 160 89.79 -35.55 -28.13
CA HIS A 160 91.12 -36.15 -27.90
C HIS A 160 91.25 -37.44 -28.72
#